data_AF-S4MJ28-F1
#
_entry.id   AF-S4MJ28-F1
#
_cell.length_a   1.000
_cell.length_b   1.000
_cell.length_c   1.000
_cell.angle_alpha   90.00
_cell.angle_beta   90.00
_cell.angle_gamma   90.00
#
_symmetry.space_group_name_H-M   'P 1'
#
loop_
_entity.id
_entity.type
_entity.pdbx_description
1 polymer ?
#
loop_
_entity_poly.entity_id
_entity_poly.type
_entity_poly.pdbx_seq_one_letter_code
_entity_poly.pdbx_strand_id
1 'polypeptide(L)'
;MAAALLTGCHVLVAVVLAASAVGKARPAGFRAFLTTLADMGLGTPRMRRPLAYATITAEGVAAGLLLLPGTRAGVIGLLLASLVLAALTLGVVRAVRGGGPPVTCACFGRTGRPLGVLHLVRNTALLLAAVGALVVTGSGPVRATGGELVVSVAAGAVLAVVVIGLDDIADLFTAPTAAGTRSADLP
;
A
#
# COMPACT_ATOMS: atom_id res chain seq x y z
N MET A 1 -15.79 1.52 -20.89
CA MET A 1 -14.82 2.50 -20.30
C MET A 1 -14.94 2.66 -18.78
N ALA A 2 -16.06 3.14 -18.20
CA ALA A 2 -16.17 3.31 -16.74
C ALA A 2 -16.05 2.00 -15.94
N ALA A 3 -16.64 0.91 -16.45
CA ALA A 3 -16.54 -0.43 -15.84
C ALA A 3 -15.11 -0.97 -15.86
N ALA A 4 -14.42 -0.79 -16.98
CA ALA A 4 -13.03 -1.18 -17.18
C ALA A 4 -12.10 -0.48 -16.17
N LEU A 5 -12.25 0.84 -16.02
CA LEU A 5 -11.49 1.62 -15.06
C LEU A 5 -11.73 1.13 -13.61
N LEU A 6 -12.99 0.86 -13.26
CA LEU A 6 -13.42 0.31 -11.97
C LEU A 6 -12.75 -1.03 -11.66
N THR A 7 -12.78 -1.98 -12.61
CA THR A 7 -12.14 -3.29 -12.44
C THR A 7 -10.63 -3.16 -12.28
N GLY A 8 -9.98 -2.31 -13.08
CA GLY A 8 -8.56 -2.03 -12.94
C GLY A 8 -8.20 -1.46 -11.56
N CYS A 9 -9.00 -0.52 -11.04
CA CYS A 9 -8.81 0.03 -9.70
C CYS A 9 -9.01 -1.01 -8.60
N HIS A 10 -10.03 -1.88 -8.70
CA HIS A 10 -10.24 -2.97 -7.75
C HIS A 10 -9.04 -3.92 -7.69
N VAL A 11 -8.56 -4.37 -8.86
CA VAL A 11 -7.41 -5.28 -8.94
C VAL A 11 -6.17 -4.60 -8.40
N LEU A 12 -5.91 -3.35 -8.77
CA LEU A 12 -4.79 -2.56 -8.27
C LEU A 12 -4.78 -2.48 -6.74
N VAL A 13 -5.90 -2.04 -6.15
CA VAL A 13 -6.02 -1.84 -4.69
C VAL A 13 -5.94 -3.19 -3.96
N ALA A 14 -6.63 -4.22 -4.47
CA ALA A 14 -6.63 -5.55 -3.87
C ALA A 14 -5.22 -6.17 -3.85
N VAL A 15 -4.49 -6.12 -4.97
CA VAL A 15 -3.14 -6.68 -5.08
C VAL A 15 -2.17 -5.94 -4.17
N VAL A 16 -2.24 -4.61 -4.11
CA VAL A 16 -1.37 -3.82 -3.24
C VAL A 16 -1.64 -4.11 -1.76
N LEU A 17 -2.91 -4.17 -1.35
CA LEU A 17 -3.27 -4.50 0.04
C LEU A 17 -2.90 -5.94 0.41
N ALA A 18 -3.09 -6.90 -0.50
CA ALA A 18 -2.67 -8.28 -0.29
C ALA A 18 -1.15 -8.40 -0.13
N ALA A 19 -0.37 -7.76 -1.02
CA ALA A 19 1.08 -7.74 -0.93
C ALA A 19 1.56 -7.08 0.37
N SER A 20 0.91 -5.99 0.78
CA SER A 20 1.15 -5.28 2.03
C SER A 20 0.92 -6.19 3.26
N ALA A 21 -0.23 -6.87 3.30
CA ALA A 21 -0.60 -7.78 4.38
C ALA A 21 0.37 -8.97 4.48
N VAL A 22 0.67 -9.62 3.34
CA VAL A 22 1.60 -10.75 3.28
C VAL A 22 3.01 -10.33 3.71
N GLY A 23 3.47 -9.15 3.30
CA GLY A 23 4.76 -8.59 3.72
C GLY A 23 4.84 -8.40 5.24
N LYS A 24 3.79 -7.83 5.84
CA LYS A 24 3.72 -7.60 7.30
C LYS A 24 3.49 -8.87 8.12
N ALA A 25 2.83 -9.88 7.56
CA ALA A 25 2.57 -11.15 8.26
C ALA A 25 3.84 -12.01 8.44
N ARG A 26 4.88 -11.78 7.64
CA ARG A 26 6.17 -12.48 7.78
C ARG A 26 6.90 -12.06 9.06
N PRO A 27 7.66 -12.94 9.74
CA PRO A 27 8.30 -12.62 11.03
C PRO A 27 9.24 -11.40 11.00
N ALA A 28 9.95 -11.17 9.89
CA ALA A 28 10.79 -9.98 9.71
C ALA A 28 9.95 -8.71 9.51
N GLY A 29 8.93 -8.78 8.64
CA GLY A 29 8.02 -7.67 8.37
C GLY A 29 7.18 -7.27 9.58
N PHE A 30 6.73 -8.24 10.38
CA PHE A 30 5.96 -7.98 11.60
C PHE A 30 6.80 -7.21 12.62
N ARG A 31 8.07 -7.62 12.83
CA ARG A 31 8.99 -6.91 13.73
C ARG A 31 9.27 -5.48 13.24
N ALA A 32 9.57 -5.32 11.95
CA ALA A 32 9.79 -4.01 11.36
C ALA A 32 8.56 -3.10 11.49
N PHE A 33 7.34 -3.66 11.36
CA PHE A 33 6.11 -2.91 11.53
C PHE A 33 5.87 -2.50 12.99
N LEU A 34 6.19 -3.36 13.96
CA LEU A 34 6.14 -2.98 15.38
C LEU A 34 7.12 -1.84 15.71
N THR A 35 8.32 -1.85 15.13
CA THR A 35 9.28 -0.74 15.24
C THR A 35 8.70 0.53 14.62
N THR A 36 8.11 0.43 13.42
CA THR A 36 7.44 1.57 12.75
C THR A 36 6.35 2.17 13.64
N LEU A 37 5.49 1.35 14.25
CA LEU A 37 4.45 1.80 15.17
C LEU A 37 5.04 2.46 16.43
N ALA A 38 6.19 1.97 16.90
CA ALA A 38 6.91 2.55 18.02
C ALA A 38 7.46 3.94 17.69
N ASP A 39 8.13 4.07 16.54
CA ASP A 39 8.76 5.31 16.08
C ASP A 39 7.73 6.39 15.77
N MET A 40 6.55 5.99 15.28
CA MET A 40 5.41 6.88 15.08
C MET A 40 4.70 7.28 16.39
N GLY A 41 5.10 6.72 17.53
CA GLY A 41 4.43 6.95 18.82
C GLY A 41 2.99 6.42 18.87
N LEU A 42 2.64 5.44 18.01
CA LEU A 42 1.29 4.92 17.91
C LEU A 42 1.05 3.81 18.94
N GLY A 43 0.20 4.13 19.92
CA GLY A 43 -0.24 3.22 20.97
C GLY A 43 0.83 2.93 22.04
N THR A 44 0.38 2.36 23.15
CA THR A 44 1.28 1.89 24.22
C THR A 44 2.02 0.63 23.78
N PRO A 45 3.17 0.25 24.41
CA PRO A 45 3.89 -0.97 24.08
C PRO A 45 3.02 -2.24 24.08
N ARG A 46 2.00 -2.29 24.95
CA ARG A 46 1.03 -3.39 25.04
C ARG A 46 0.03 -3.39 23.87
N MET A 47 -0.25 -2.23 23.28
CA MET A 47 -1.22 -2.06 22.18
C MET A 47 -0.60 -2.20 20.79
N ARG A 48 0.73 -2.12 20.64
CA ARG A 48 1.38 -2.21 19.32
C ARG A 48 1.12 -3.54 18.60
N ARG A 49 1.16 -4.66 19.34
CA ARG A 49 0.84 -5.99 18.81
C ARG A 49 -0.60 -6.12 18.31
N PRO A 50 -1.64 -5.80 19.12
CA PRO A 50 -3.01 -5.87 18.63
C PRO A 50 -3.29 -4.88 17.49
N LEU A 51 -2.69 -3.67 17.51
CA LEU A 51 -2.76 -2.75 16.37
C LEU A 51 -2.13 -3.34 15.11
N ALA A 52 -1.00 -4.02 15.24
CA ALA A 52 -0.34 -4.66 14.12
C ALA A 52 -1.22 -5.76 13.51
N TYR A 53 -1.78 -6.65 14.34
CA TYR A 53 -2.72 -7.67 13.89
C TYR A 53 -3.97 -7.08 13.26
N ALA A 54 -4.58 -6.07 13.89
CA ALA A 54 -5.77 -5.40 13.37
C ALA A 54 -5.53 -4.78 11.99
N THR A 55 -4.34 -4.20 11.77
CA THR A 55 -3.98 -3.62 10.48
C THR A 55 -3.82 -4.70 9.42
N ILE A 56 -3.07 -5.77 9.72
CA ILE A 56 -2.83 -6.88 8.78
C ILE A 56 -4.15 -7.58 8.41
N THR A 57 -5.03 -7.81 9.39
CA THR A 57 -6.33 -8.42 9.14
C THR A 57 -7.23 -7.50 8.33
N ALA A 58 -7.24 -6.19 8.62
CA ALA A 58 -8.00 -5.22 7.83
C ALA A 58 -7.52 -5.15 6.36
N GLU A 59 -6.21 -5.15 6.14
CA GLU A 59 -5.62 -5.18 4.79
C GLU A 59 -6.03 -6.47 4.04
N GLY A 60 -5.92 -7.63 4.69
CA GLY A 60 -6.30 -8.92 4.09
C GLY A 60 -7.79 -9.05 3.81
N VAL A 61 -8.65 -8.60 4.74
CA VAL A 61 -10.11 -8.63 4.57
C VAL A 61 -10.54 -7.68 3.46
N ALA A 62 -9.96 -6.48 3.36
CA ALA A 62 -10.25 -5.54 2.28
C ALA A 62 -9.87 -6.15 0.91
N ALA A 63 -8.68 -6.74 0.81
CA ALA A 63 -8.23 -7.41 -0.41
C ALA A 63 -9.16 -8.58 -0.79
N GLY A 64 -9.54 -9.42 0.17
CA GLY A 64 -10.47 -10.53 -0.05
C GLY A 64 -11.84 -10.07 -0.52
N LEU A 65 -12.41 -9.04 0.12
CA LEU A 65 -13.71 -8.47 -0.25
C LEU A 65 -13.71 -7.84 -1.65
N LEU A 66 -12.61 -7.22 -2.06
CA LEU A 66 -12.46 -6.65 -3.41
C LEU A 66 -12.33 -7.72 -4.51
N LEU A 67 -11.84 -8.92 -4.17
CA LEU A 67 -11.71 -10.05 -5.11
C LEU A 67 -12.98 -10.92 -5.17
N LEU A 68 -13.85 -10.84 -4.16
CA LEU A 68 -15.10 -11.59 -4.14
C LEU A 68 -16.09 -11.05 -5.18
N PRO A 69 -16.74 -11.93 -5.97
CA PRO A 69 -17.78 -11.51 -6.90
C PRO A 69 -19.02 -11.04 -6.11
N GLY A 70 -19.39 -9.77 -6.26
CA GLY A 70 -20.62 -9.22 -5.69
C GLY A 70 -20.53 -7.74 -5.40
N THR A 71 -21.56 -6.98 -5.79
CA THR A 71 -21.62 -5.52 -5.59
C THR A 71 -21.54 -5.12 -4.12
N ARG A 72 -22.20 -5.85 -3.22
CA ARG A 72 -22.14 -5.58 -1.77
C ARG A 72 -20.75 -5.83 -1.19
N ALA A 73 -20.10 -6.94 -1.55
CA ALA A 73 -18.76 -7.26 -1.10
C ALA A 73 -17.74 -6.23 -1.60
N GLY A 74 -17.84 -5.83 -2.87
CA GLY A 74 -17.00 -4.79 -3.47
C GLY A 74 -17.14 -3.43 -2.76
N VAL A 75 -18.36 -2.98 -2.46
CA VAL A 75 -18.59 -1.71 -1.73
C VAL A 75 -17.98 -1.75 -0.33
N ILE A 76 -18.18 -2.84 0.42
CA ILE A 76 -17.60 -2.98 1.76
C ILE A 76 -16.07 -3.04 1.68
N GLY A 77 -15.54 -3.77 0.69
CA GLY A 77 -14.10 -3.85 0.41
C GLY A 77 -13.50 -2.48 0.08
N LEU A 78 -14.15 -1.66 -0.75
CA LEU A 78 -13.73 -0.30 -1.09
C LEU A 78 -13.75 0.64 0.11
N LEU A 79 -14.80 0.56 0.95
CA LEU A 79 -14.88 1.36 2.18
C LEU A 79 -13.75 1.00 3.15
N LEU A 80 -13.53 -0.30 3.36
CA LEU A 80 -12.47 -0.78 4.25
C LEU A 80 -11.08 -0.43 3.69
N ALA A 81 -10.86 -0.62 2.40
CA ALA A 81 -9.63 -0.23 1.72
C ALA A 81 -9.36 1.28 1.86
N SER A 82 -10.39 2.12 1.66
CA SER A 82 -10.28 3.56 1.82
C SER A 82 -9.92 3.95 3.26
N LEU A 83 -10.54 3.31 4.25
CA LEU A 83 -10.24 3.56 5.66
C LEU A 83 -8.80 3.18 6.02
N VAL A 84 -8.35 2.01 5.56
CA VAL A 84 -6.97 1.53 5.76
C VAL A 84 -5.98 2.47 5.08
N LEU A 85 -6.21 2.82 3.81
CA LEU A 85 -5.36 3.75 3.06
C LEU A 85 -5.31 5.14 3.71
N ALA A 86 -6.44 5.65 4.21
CA ALA A 86 -6.49 6.92 4.92
C ALA A 86 -5.70 6.87 6.24
N ALA A 87 -5.84 5.79 7.03
CA ALA A 87 -5.08 5.59 8.26
C ALA A 87 -3.57 5.53 8.00
N LEU A 88 -3.16 4.77 6.96
CA LEU A 88 -1.76 4.68 6.54
C LEU A 88 -1.23 6.05 6.06
N THR A 89 -2.01 6.75 5.23
CA THR A 89 -1.66 8.10 4.74
C THR A 89 -1.47 9.07 5.90
N LEU A 90 -2.39 9.05 6.87
CA LEU A 90 -2.32 9.93 8.03
C LEU A 90 -1.12 9.59 8.94
N GLY A 91 -0.79 8.29 9.09
CA GLY A 91 0.43 7.84 9.75
C GLY A 91 1.69 8.39 9.09
N VAL A 92 1.75 8.35 7.75
CA VAL A 92 2.86 8.92 6.97
C VAL A 92 2.94 10.44 7.16
N VAL A 93 1.82 11.15 7.06
CA VAL A 93 1.78 12.61 7.26
C VAL A 93 2.25 13.00 8.66
N ARG A 94 1.84 12.25 9.70
CA ARG A 94 2.29 12.50 11.08
C ARG A 94 3.79 12.24 11.25
N ALA A 95 4.30 11.15 10.68
CA ALA A 95 5.73 10.84 10.73
C ALA A 95 6.57 11.94 10.04
N VAL A 96 6.14 12.40 8.87
CA VAL A 96 6.84 13.45 8.10
C VAL A 96 6.74 14.82 8.79
N ARG A 97 5.57 15.18 9.33
CA ARG A 97 5.37 16.48 10.00
C ARG A 97 5.90 16.52 11.44
N GLY A 98 6.12 15.38 12.07
CA GLY A 98 6.53 15.27 13.47
C GLY A 98 7.97 15.70 13.75
N GLY A 99 8.78 15.96 12.72
CA GLY A 99 10.17 16.43 12.87
C GLY A 99 11.12 15.46 13.57
N GLY A 100 10.69 14.22 13.79
CA GLY A 100 11.48 13.16 14.42
C GLY A 100 12.47 12.50 13.47
N PRO A 101 13.23 11.49 13.96
CA PRO A 101 14.15 10.72 13.14
C PRO A 101 13.42 10.08 11.94
N PRO A 102 14.11 9.90 10.81
CA PRO A 102 13.52 9.25 9.63
C PRO A 102 12.92 7.88 9.98
N VAL A 103 11.59 7.76 9.90
CA VAL A 103 10.87 6.50 10.08
C VAL A 103 10.91 5.72 8.77
N THR A 104 11.18 4.41 8.82
CA THR A 104 11.15 3.53 7.64
C THR A 104 9.77 2.86 7.49
N CYS A 105 9.21 2.78 6.27
CA CYS A 105 7.92 2.09 6.04
C CYS A 105 8.19 0.59 5.97
N ALA A 106 7.64 -0.20 6.90
CA ALA A 106 7.66 -1.68 6.82
C ALA A 106 6.54 -2.24 5.92
N CYS A 107 6.02 -1.43 5.00
CA CYS A 107 4.71 -1.61 4.39
C CYS A 107 4.62 -2.87 3.51
N PHE A 108 5.74 -3.34 2.94
CA PHE A 108 5.86 -4.60 2.20
C PHE A 108 6.77 -5.63 2.90
N GLY A 109 7.00 -5.47 4.20
CA GLY A 109 7.88 -6.35 4.98
C GLY A 109 9.38 -6.18 4.72
N ARG A 110 9.77 -5.21 3.87
CA ARG A 110 11.15 -4.72 3.74
C ARG A 110 11.30 -3.46 4.57
N THR A 111 12.42 -3.32 5.27
CA THR A 111 12.89 -2.03 5.80
C THR A 111 13.34 -1.18 4.61
N GLY A 112 12.39 -0.54 3.94
CA GLY A 112 12.65 0.38 2.85
C GLY A 112 13.02 1.78 3.34
N ARG A 113 13.33 2.67 2.39
CA ARG A 113 13.69 4.08 2.58
C ARG A 113 12.93 4.81 3.70
N PRO A 114 13.52 5.88 4.24
CA PRO A 114 12.78 6.82 5.08
C PRO A 114 11.50 7.28 4.37
N LEU A 115 10.40 7.34 5.13
CA LEU A 115 9.09 7.79 4.66
C LEU A 115 9.25 9.12 3.90
N GLY A 116 8.88 9.11 2.61
CA GLY A 116 9.07 10.23 1.71
C GLY A 116 7.82 10.59 0.92
N VAL A 117 7.93 11.65 0.10
CA VAL A 117 6.84 12.17 -0.75
C VAL A 117 6.26 11.08 -1.67
N LEU A 118 7.09 10.14 -2.14
CA LEU A 118 6.65 9.02 -2.98
C LEU A 118 5.61 8.12 -2.29
N HIS A 119 5.77 7.86 -0.98
CA HIS A 119 4.81 7.05 -0.22
C HIS A 119 3.47 7.79 -0.08
N LEU A 120 3.53 9.12 0.08
CA LEU A 120 2.34 9.96 0.15
C LEU A 120 1.60 9.99 -1.18
N VAL A 121 2.32 10.16 -2.29
CA VAL A 121 1.74 10.16 -3.65
C VAL A 121 1.08 8.81 -3.94
N ARG A 122 1.77 7.70 -3.64
CA ARG A 122 1.24 6.34 -3.85
C ARG A 122 -0.05 6.10 -3.05
N ASN A 123 -0.03 6.33 -1.74
CA ASN A 123 -1.21 6.08 -0.91
C ASN A 123 -2.36 7.01 -1.26
N THR A 124 -2.08 8.28 -1.61
CA THR A 124 -3.10 9.23 -2.05
C THR A 124 -3.71 8.82 -3.39
N ALA A 125 -2.90 8.37 -4.35
CA ALA A 125 -3.39 7.88 -5.64
C ALA A 125 -4.27 6.63 -5.47
N LEU A 126 -3.87 5.69 -4.62
CA LEU A 126 -4.67 4.50 -4.29
C LEU A 126 -5.99 4.88 -3.59
N LEU A 127 -5.95 5.87 -2.69
CA LEU A 127 -7.14 6.38 -2.02
C LEU A 127 -8.11 7.04 -3.01
N LEU A 128 -7.61 7.87 -3.92
CA LEU A 128 -8.42 8.49 -4.97
C LEU A 128 -9.03 7.45 -5.90
N ALA A 129 -8.28 6.41 -6.26
CA ALA A 129 -8.79 5.28 -7.05
C ALA A 129 -9.91 4.54 -6.31
N ALA A 130 -9.74 4.26 -5.01
CA ALA A 130 -10.75 3.58 -4.20
C ALA A 130 -12.02 4.42 -4.01
N VAL A 131 -11.88 5.71 -3.71
CA VAL A 131 -13.02 6.65 -3.57
C VAL A 131 -13.72 6.86 -4.91
N GLY A 132 -12.97 7.02 -6.00
CA GLY A 132 -13.54 7.14 -7.35
C GLY A 132 -14.35 5.89 -7.73
N ALA A 133 -13.81 4.70 -7.46
CA ALA A 133 -14.54 3.44 -7.66
C ALA A 133 -15.83 3.38 -6.82
N LEU A 134 -15.80 3.86 -5.57
CA LEU A 134 -16.98 3.88 -4.71
C LEU A 134 -18.09 4.80 -5.25
N VAL A 135 -17.74 5.99 -5.71
CA VAL A 135 -18.68 6.97 -6.29
C VAL A 135 -19.35 6.40 -7.56
N VAL A 136 -18.56 5.80 -8.46
CA VAL A 136 -19.09 5.24 -9.71
C VAL A 136 -19.97 4.02 -9.43
N THR A 137 -19.61 3.17 -8.45
CA THR A 137 -20.43 2.02 -8.04
C THR A 137 -21.80 2.45 -7.49
N GLY A 138 -21.86 3.59 -6.78
CA GLY A 138 -23.11 4.18 -6.32
C GLY A 138 -24.00 4.78 -7.42
N SER A 139 -23.47 4.94 -8.63
CA SER A 139 -24.16 5.61 -9.75
C SER A 139 -25.02 4.68 -10.61
N GLY A 140 -25.00 3.36 -10.37
CA GLY A 140 -25.80 2.36 -11.08
C GLY A 140 -25.00 1.21 -11.70
N PRO A 141 -25.66 0.20 -12.27
CA PRO A 141 -25.01 -0.99 -12.82
C PRO A 141 -24.19 -0.65 -14.07
N VAL A 142 -22.88 -0.84 -14.01
CA VAL A 142 -21.96 -0.67 -15.15
C VAL A 142 -21.60 -2.06 -15.68
N ARG A 143 -21.89 -2.33 -16.96
CA ARG A 143 -21.56 -3.61 -17.61
C ARG A 143 -20.31 -3.47 -18.48
N ALA A 144 -19.31 -4.31 -18.25
CA ALA A 144 -18.16 -4.47 -19.15
C ALA A 144 -18.41 -5.63 -20.11
N THR A 145 -17.89 -5.53 -21.34
CA THR A 145 -17.73 -6.68 -22.24
C THR A 145 -16.55 -7.55 -21.78
N GLY A 146 -16.53 -8.84 -22.14
CA GLY A 146 -15.50 -9.79 -21.67
C GLY A 146 -14.07 -9.38 -22.03
N GLY A 147 -13.86 -8.78 -23.20
CA GLY A 147 -12.55 -8.26 -23.62
C GLY A 147 -12.07 -7.05 -22.81
N GLU A 148 -12.98 -6.11 -22.49
CA GLU A 148 -12.68 -4.97 -21.62
C GLU A 148 -12.26 -5.43 -20.22
N LEU A 149 -12.87 -6.50 -19.70
CA LEU A 149 -12.57 -7.03 -18.38
C LEU A 149 -11.13 -7.57 -18.30
N VAL A 150 -10.69 -8.38 -19.27
CA VAL A 150 -9.34 -8.96 -19.29
C VAL A 150 -8.27 -7.88 -19.35
N VAL A 151 -8.44 -6.89 -20.23
CA VAL A 151 -7.50 -5.77 -20.37
C VAL A 151 -7.41 -4.96 -19.08
N SER A 152 -8.55 -4.75 -18.41
CA SER A 152 -8.60 -3.98 -17.16
C SER A 152 -7.92 -4.70 -16.00
N VAL A 153 -8.12 -6.01 -15.88
CA VAL A 153 -7.44 -6.85 -14.89
C VAL A 153 -5.93 -6.83 -15.12
N ALA A 154 -5.50 -7.01 -16.39
CA ALA A 154 -4.08 -6.97 -16.74
C ALA A 154 -3.47 -5.60 -16.45
N ALA A 155 -4.13 -4.51 -16.84
CA ALA A 155 -3.67 -3.15 -16.57
C ALA A 155 -3.58 -2.86 -15.07
N GLY A 156 -4.59 -3.25 -14.29
CA GLY A 156 -4.59 -3.11 -12.82
C GLY A 156 -3.47 -3.91 -12.16
N ALA A 157 -3.21 -5.14 -12.63
CA ALA A 157 -2.13 -5.98 -12.13
C ALA A 157 -0.74 -5.41 -12.46
N VAL A 158 -0.52 -4.96 -13.70
CA VAL A 158 0.74 -4.32 -14.11
C VAL A 158 0.98 -3.06 -13.29
N LEU A 159 -0.03 -2.22 -13.14
CA LEU A 159 0.07 -1.01 -12.33
C LEU A 159 0.35 -1.35 -10.86
N ALA A 160 -0.22 -2.44 -10.32
CA ALA A 160 0.09 -2.89 -8.98
C ALA A 160 1.55 -3.30 -8.82
N VAL A 161 2.12 -4.03 -9.79
CA VAL A 161 3.53 -4.42 -9.78
C VAL A 161 4.42 -3.17 -9.81
N VAL A 162 4.14 -2.22 -10.69
CA VAL A 162 4.87 -0.94 -10.76
C VAL A 162 4.78 -0.18 -9.44
N VAL A 163 3.59 -0.13 -8.85
CA VAL A 163 3.33 0.56 -7.58
C VAL A 163 4.03 -0.13 -6.40
N ILE A 164 4.09 -1.46 -6.37
CA ILE A 164 4.82 -2.24 -5.36
C ILE A 164 6.34 -2.04 -5.51
N GLY A 165 6.84 -2.04 -6.74
CA GLY A 165 8.27 -1.85 -7.05
C GLY A 165 8.72 -0.39 -7.10
N LEU A 166 7.83 0.58 -6.87
CA LEU A 166 8.13 2.01 -7.04
C LEU A 166 9.31 2.46 -6.17
N ASP A 167 9.42 1.93 -4.95
CA ASP A 167 10.51 2.23 -4.03
C ASP A 167 11.85 1.68 -4.56
N ASP A 168 11.86 0.46 -5.12
CA ASP A 168 13.04 -0.18 -5.72
C ASP A 168 13.48 0.54 -7.01
N ILE A 169 12.52 1.01 -7.80
CA ILE A 169 12.76 1.81 -9.01
C ILE A 169 13.36 3.17 -8.62
N ALA A 170 12.78 3.84 -7.61
CA ALA A 170 13.32 5.09 -7.10
C ALA A 170 14.76 4.90 -6.57
N ASP A 171 15.03 3.78 -5.88
CA ASP A 171 16.37 3.39 -5.45
C ASP A 171 17.38 3.36 -6.60
N LEU A 172 17.00 2.78 -7.74
CA LEU A 172 17.86 2.70 -8.92
C LEU A 172 18.27 4.08 -9.46
N PHE A 173 17.40 5.08 -9.34
CA PHE A 173 17.64 6.43 -9.86
C PHE A 173 18.28 7.40 -8.86
N THR A 174 18.37 7.02 -7.58
CA THR A 174 18.94 7.88 -6.54
C THR A 174 20.14 7.28 -5.82
N ALA A 175 20.56 6.06 -6.19
CA ALA A 175 21.87 5.57 -5.79
C ALA A 175 22.95 6.53 -6.34
N PRO A 176 23.70 7.24 -5.48
CA PRO A 176 24.96 7.82 -5.90
C PRO A 176 25.84 6.64 -6.32
N THR A 177 26.53 6.76 -7.45
CA THR A 177 27.66 5.89 -7.80
C THR A 177 28.69 5.94 -6.66
N ALA A 178 28.53 5.10 -5.63
CA ALA A 178 29.57 4.78 -4.67
C ALA A 178 30.54 3.79 -5.33
N ALA A 179 31.09 4.21 -6.47
CA ALA A 179 32.22 3.56 -7.10
C ALA A 179 33.48 4.24 -6.56
N GLY A 180 34.16 3.55 -5.65
CA GLY A 180 35.60 3.69 -5.49
C GLY A 180 36.10 4.70 -4.47
N THR A 181 35.89 4.44 -3.18
CA THR A 181 36.94 4.73 -2.19
C THR A 181 37.58 3.42 -1.76
N ARG A 182 38.55 3.05 -2.60
CA ARG A 182 39.75 2.26 -2.31
C ARG A 182 39.96 1.95 -0.83
N SER A 183 39.96 0.67 -0.53
CA SER A 183 40.84 0.03 0.44
C SER A 183 42.31 0.34 0.10
N ALA A 184 42.79 1.48 0.58
CA ALA A 184 44.17 1.88 0.79
C ALA A 184 44.07 2.85 1.97
N ASP A 185 44.57 2.62 3.17
CA ASP A 185 45.75 1.88 3.60
C ASP A 185 45.52 1.37 5.03
N LEU A 186 46.04 0.19 5.34
CA LEU A 186 46.55 -0.22 6.66
C LEU A 186 47.33 -1.54 6.44
N PRO A 187 48.49 -1.77 7.10
CA PRO A 187 49.35 -0.87 7.85
C PRO A 187 50.68 -0.53 7.15
#